data_AF-A0A2P2JS63-F1
#
_entry.id   AF-A0A2P2JS63-F1
#
_cell.length_a   1.000
_cell.length_b   1.000
_cell.length_c   1.000
_cell.angle_alpha   90.00
_cell.angle_beta   90.00
_cell.angle_gamma   90.00
#
_symmetry.space_group_name_H-M   'P 1'
#
loop_
_entity.id
_entity.type
_entity.pdbx_description
1 polymer ?
#
loop_
_entity_poly.entity_id
_entity_poly.type
_entity_poly.pdbx_seq_one_letter_code
_entity_poly.pdbx_strand_id
1 'polypeptide(L)'
;MKSLFLKAADAASCVDRSNTIEESGFQLASAKAAHHRLHRGVWTSVHFGDMRRALSACERLISLKSDSEELRDYSVILYHCGFYPQSLQYLKLYQNAKRPSAKRKSPSKLSILEEDAVEKLMIRLDLISMEEGWSKPSHFRNFLGDNSEPW
;
A
#
# COMPACT_ATOMS: atom_id res chain seq x y z
N MET A 1 10.31 12.77 12.98
CA MET A 1 10.42 11.64 12.03
C MET A 1 9.01 11.12 11.74
N LYS A 2 8.68 10.76 10.48
CA LYS A 2 7.42 10.10 10.11
C LYS A 2 7.52 8.58 10.37
N SER A 3 6.44 7.95 10.83
CA SER A 3 6.36 6.49 10.95
C SER A 3 6.41 5.82 9.57
N LEU A 4 6.74 4.52 9.53
CA LEU A 4 6.77 3.76 8.27
C LEU A 4 5.40 3.73 7.61
N PHE A 5 4.34 3.56 8.42
CA PHE A 5 2.96 3.71 7.98
C PHE A 5 2.69 5.06 7.31
N LEU A 6 3.03 6.17 7.97
CA LEU A 6 2.81 7.51 7.39
C LEU A 6 3.57 7.72 6.08
N LYS A 7 4.81 7.19 5.97
CA LYS A 7 5.56 7.25 4.71
C LYS A 7 4.88 6.47 3.58
N ALA A 8 4.33 5.31 3.91
CA ALA A 8 3.63 4.48 2.94
C ALA A 8 2.24 5.06 2.58
N ALA A 9 1.54 5.70 3.53
CA ALA A 9 0.31 6.43 3.28
C ALA A 9 0.54 7.70 2.43
N ASP A 10 1.63 8.44 2.68
CA ASP A 10 2.06 9.56 1.85
C ASP A 10 2.33 9.11 0.40
N ALA A 11 3.02 7.97 0.22
CA ALA A 11 3.26 7.39 -1.10
C ALA A 11 1.96 6.97 -1.79
N ALA A 12 0.97 6.51 -1.02
CA ALA A 12 -0.38 6.22 -1.49
C ALA A 12 -1.19 7.48 -1.79
N SER A 13 -0.60 8.69 -1.72
CA SER A 13 -1.29 9.99 -1.85
C SER A 13 -2.54 10.11 -0.98
N CYS A 14 -2.52 9.42 0.18
CA CYS A 14 -3.58 9.48 1.19
C CYS A 14 -3.39 10.66 2.15
N VAL A 15 -2.38 11.50 1.91
CA VAL A 15 -2.12 12.75 2.63
C VAL A 15 -2.15 13.88 1.61
N ASP A 16 -2.81 14.97 1.97
CA ASP A 16 -3.11 16.09 1.08
C ASP A 16 -1.82 16.66 0.47
N ARG A 17 -1.59 16.32 -0.80
CA ARG A 17 -0.37 16.67 -1.52
C ARG A 17 -0.58 18.04 -2.16
N SER A 18 -0.60 19.07 -1.33
CA SER A 18 -0.40 20.41 -1.85
C SER A 18 1.05 20.55 -2.30
N ASN A 19 1.20 20.50 -3.64
CA ASN A 19 2.34 20.93 -4.44
C ASN A 19 3.56 20.00 -4.57
N THR A 20 4.13 20.09 -5.78
CA THR A 20 5.44 19.60 -6.27
C THR A 20 5.62 18.09 -6.46
N ILE A 21 5.38 17.62 -7.69
CA ILE A 21 6.25 16.59 -8.28
C ILE A 21 6.61 17.03 -9.70
N GLU A 22 7.73 17.73 -9.81
CA GLU A 22 8.59 17.55 -10.97
C GLU A 22 9.18 16.13 -10.82
N GLU A 23 8.60 15.17 -11.51
CA GLU A 23 9.10 13.79 -11.50
C GLU A 23 10.49 13.80 -12.16
N SER A 24 11.55 13.76 -11.34
CA SER A 24 12.93 13.77 -11.82
C SER A 24 13.12 12.67 -12.86
N GLY A 25 13.81 12.96 -13.98
CA GLY A 25 14.09 11.96 -15.02
C GLY A 25 14.75 10.67 -14.50
N PHE A 26 15.44 10.73 -13.36
CA PHE A 26 15.95 9.58 -12.64
C PHE A 26 14.85 8.66 -12.11
N GLN A 27 13.78 9.21 -11.52
CA GLN A 27 12.65 8.44 -11.00
C GLN A 27 11.88 7.76 -12.13
N LEU A 28 11.67 8.48 -13.24
CA LEU A 28 11.01 7.95 -14.43
C LEU A 28 11.81 6.80 -15.05
N ALA A 29 13.13 6.96 -15.20
CA ALA A 29 14.01 5.92 -15.71
C ALA A 29 14.06 4.70 -14.77
N SER A 30 14.12 4.93 -13.45
CA SER A 30 14.10 3.89 -12.42
C SER A 30 12.79 3.11 -12.43
N ALA A 31 11.64 3.80 -12.54
CA ALA A 31 10.32 3.18 -12.64
C ALA A 31 10.19 2.34 -13.92
N LYS A 32 10.63 2.87 -15.06
CA LYS A 32 10.63 2.15 -16.35
C LYS A 32 11.52 0.90 -16.30
N ALA A 33 12.71 1.01 -15.72
CA ALA A 33 13.62 -0.13 -15.53
C ALA A 33 13.04 -1.18 -14.56
N ALA A 34 12.43 -0.75 -13.46
CA ALA A 34 11.73 -1.64 -12.54
C ALA A 34 10.58 -2.37 -13.23
N HIS A 35 9.76 -1.66 -14.01
CA HIS A 35 8.65 -2.24 -14.76
C HIS A 35 9.13 -3.30 -15.77
N HIS A 36 10.18 -3.00 -16.55
CA HIS A 36 10.78 -3.97 -17.47
C HIS A 36 11.32 -5.22 -16.75
N ARG A 37 11.89 -5.05 -15.54
CA ARG A 37 12.35 -6.19 -14.71
C ARG A 37 11.18 -7.04 -14.21
N LEU A 38 10.07 -6.41 -13.79
CA LEU A 38 8.86 -7.12 -13.39
C LEU A 38 8.30 -7.97 -14.53
N HIS A 39 8.24 -7.43 -15.76
CA HIS A 39 7.79 -8.16 -16.95
C HIS A 39 8.63 -9.42 -17.24
N ARG A 40 9.93 -9.39 -16.94
CA ARG A 40 10.83 -10.54 -17.11
C ARG A 40 10.83 -11.51 -15.92
N GLY A 41 9.92 -11.34 -14.96
CA GLY A 41 9.87 -12.16 -13.75
C GLY A 41 11.01 -11.87 -12.76
N VAL A 42 11.72 -10.76 -12.91
CA VAL A 42 12.70 -10.27 -11.93
C VAL A 42 11.97 -9.32 -10.98
N TRP A 43 11.35 -9.92 -9.96
CA TRP A 43 10.55 -9.18 -9.00
C TRP A 43 11.38 -8.29 -8.07
N THR A 44 12.70 -8.41 -8.04
CA THR A 44 13.62 -7.72 -7.12
C THR A 44 14.03 -6.32 -7.60
N SER A 45 13.08 -5.43 -7.89
CA SER A 45 13.41 -4.00 -7.97
C SER A 45 13.85 -3.50 -6.59
N VAL A 46 14.87 -2.63 -6.51
CA VAL A 46 15.33 -2.04 -5.23
C VAL A 46 14.19 -1.26 -4.53
N HIS A 47 13.16 -0.85 -5.28
CA HIS A 47 12.02 -0.08 -4.76
C HIS A 47 10.69 -0.86 -4.74
N PHE A 48 10.50 -1.85 -5.64
CA PHE A 48 9.25 -2.63 -5.76
C PHE A 48 9.38 -4.09 -5.30
N GLY A 49 10.60 -4.60 -5.19
CA GLY A 49 10.86 -6.02 -4.94
C GLY A 49 10.79 -6.47 -3.50
N ASP A 50 10.56 -5.55 -2.59
CA ASP A 50 10.30 -5.86 -1.20
C ASP A 50 8.81 -5.92 -0.86
N MET A 51 7.88 -5.48 -1.73
CA MET A 51 6.46 -5.47 -1.38
C MET A 51 5.87 -6.87 -1.20
N ARG A 52 6.20 -7.85 -2.06
CA ARG A 52 5.77 -9.25 -1.87
C ARG A 52 6.37 -9.90 -0.62
N ARG A 53 7.63 -9.54 -0.31
CA ARG A 53 8.32 -10.02 0.90
C ARG A 53 7.74 -9.38 2.15
N ALA A 54 7.45 -8.09 2.11
CA ALA A 54 6.77 -7.36 3.17
C ALA A 54 5.36 -7.89 3.41
N LEU A 55 4.59 -8.15 2.34
CA LEU A 55 3.27 -8.78 2.41
C LEU A 55 3.33 -10.12 3.17
N SER A 56 4.22 -11.03 2.75
CA SER A 56 4.37 -12.34 3.41
C SER A 56 4.84 -12.22 4.86
N ALA A 57 5.71 -11.26 5.19
CA ALA A 57 6.13 -11.01 6.56
C ALA A 57 4.96 -10.49 7.43
N CYS A 58 4.17 -9.55 6.92
CA CYS A 58 3.01 -9.00 7.62
C CYS A 58 1.89 -10.03 7.80
N GLU A 59 1.59 -10.88 6.80
CA GLU A 59 0.65 -12.00 6.94
C GLU A 59 1.04 -12.93 8.10
N ARG A 60 2.34 -13.20 8.23
CA ARG A 60 2.89 -14.01 9.32
C ARG A 60 2.76 -13.29 10.67
N LEU A 61 3.00 -11.98 10.75
CA LEU A 61 2.83 -11.19 11.98
C LEU A 61 1.36 -11.15 12.45
N ILE A 62 0.41 -10.99 11.52
CA ILE A 62 -1.02 -11.04 11.82
C ILE A 62 -1.42 -12.41 12.36
N SER A 63 -0.92 -13.49 11.73
CA SER A 63 -1.21 -14.86 12.16
C SER A 63 -0.67 -15.16 13.57
N LEU A 64 0.39 -14.48 13.99
CA LEU A 64 0.94 -14.55 15.35
C LEU A 64 0.12 -13.75 16.39
N LYS A 65 -1.03 -13.17 16.00
CA LYS A 65 -1.93 -12.36 16.84
C LYS A 65 -1.21 -11.15 17.49
N SER A 66 -0.40 -10.45 16.69
CA SER A 66 0.26 -9.20 17.08
C SER A 66 -0.71 -8.01 17.21
N ASP A 67 -0.16 -6.84 17.54
CA ASP A 67 -0.87 -5.58 17.77
C ASP A 67 -1.80 -5.18 16.61
N SER A 68 -2.86 -4.42 16.93
CA SER A 68 -3.80 -3.91 15.93
C SER A 68 -3.10 -3.06 14.86
N GLU A 69 -1.99 -2.41 15.18
CA GLU A 69 -1.20 -1.60 14.25
C GLU A 69 -0.67 -2.42 13.07
N GLU A 70 -0.41 -3.72 13.25
CA GLU A 70 0.01 -4.61 12.17
C GLU A 70 -1.09 -4.80 11.12
N LEU A 71 -2.38 -4.77 11.52
CA LEU A 71 -3.51 -4.81 10.59
C LEU A 71 -3.56 -3.55 9.71
N ARG A 72 -3.25 -2.40 10.32
CA ARG A 72 -3.17 -1.10 9.64
C ARG A 72 -2.01 -1.08 8.65
N ASP A 73 -0.83 -1.51 9.08
CA ASP A 73 0.38 -1.49 8.25
C ASP A 73 0.26 -2.48 7.09
N TYR A 74 -0.35 -3.65 7.36
CA TYR A 74 -0.66 -4.63 6.32
C TYR A 74 -1.65 -4.11 5.27
N SER A 75 -2.68 -3.36 5.69
CA SER A 75 -3.66 -2.83 4.74
C SER A 75 -3.04 -1.86 3.73
N VAL A 76 -2.08 -1.04 4.15
CA VAL A 76 -1.36 -0.13 3.25
C VAL A 76 -0.50 -0.89 2.25
N ILE A 77 0.13 -2.00 2.67
CA ILE A 77 0.88 -2.85 1.74
C ILE A 77 -0.07 -3.48 0.71
N LEU A 78 -1.23 -3.98 1.14
CA LEU A 78 -2.26 -4.50 0.24
C LEU A 78 -2.75 -3.45 -0.76
N TYR A 79 -2.92 -2.21 -0.31
CA TYR A 79 -3.30 -1.08 -1.17
C TYR A 79 -2.26 -0.87 -2.28
N HIS A 80 -0.97 -0.81 -1.94
CA HIS A 80 0.12 -0.64 -2.91
C HIS A 80 0.26 -1.83 -3.87
N CYS A 81 -0.18 -3.02 -3.45
CA CYS A 81 -0.22 -4.21 -4.30
C CYS A 81 -1.47 -4.29 -5.20
N GLY A 82 -2.41 -3.34 -5.10
CA GLY A 82 -3.65 -3.34 -5.87
C GLY A 82 -4.74 -4.28 -5.32
N PHE A 83 -4.56 -4.84 -4.13
CA PHE A 83 -5.56 -5.66 -3.45
C PHE A 83 -6.53 -4.78 -2.65
N TYR A 84 -7.27 -3.92 -3.36
CA TYR A 84 -8.12 -2.89 -2.73
C TYR A 84 -9.22 -3.46 -1.83
N PRO A 85 -10.01 -4.49 -2.23
CA PRO A 85 -11.05 -5.04 -1.36
C PRO A 85 -10.48 -5.63 -0.07
N GLN A 86 -9.35 -6.33 -0.16
CA GLN A 86 -8.66 -6.91 0.99
C GLN A 86 -8.10 -5.81 1.90
N SER A 87 -7.49 -4.78 1.32
CA SER A 87 -6.98 -3.62 2.07
C SER A 87 -8.08 -3.00 2.93
N LEU A 88 -9.27 -2.75 2.33
CA LEU A 88 -10.41 -2.20 3.04
C LEU A 88 -10.92 -3.12 4.16
N GLN A 89 -10.96 -4.43 3.91
CA GLN A 89 -11.34 -5.42 4.93
C GLN A 89 -10.41 -5.37 6.15
N TYR A 90 -9.08 -5.30 5.93
CA TYR A 90 -8.11 -5.23 7.02
C TYR A 90 -8.18 -3.91 7.80
N LEU A 91 -8.51 -2.79 7.15
CA LEU A 91 -8.78 -1.52 7.85
C LEU A 91 -10.02 -1.59 8.74
N LYS A 92 -11.08 -2.26 8.29
CA LYS A 92 -12.27 -2.50 9.12
C LYS A 92 -11.93 -3.38 10.34
N LEU A 93 -11.09 -4.40 10.15
CA LEU A 93 -10.58 -5.22 11.26
C LEU A 93 -9.73 -4.39 12.23
N TYR A 94 -8.87 -3.51 11.72
CA TYR A 94 -8.11 -2.56 12.55
C TYR A 94 -9.04 -1.70 13.40
N GLN A 95 -10.05 -1.07 12.80
CA GLN A 95 -11.02 -0.23 13.52
C GLN A 95 -11.77 -1.01 14.61
N ASN A 96 -12.15 -2.26 14.34
CA ASN A 96 -12.83 -3.11 15.31
C ASN A 96 -11.90 -3.60 16.44
N ALA A 97 -10.63 -3.90 16.12
CA ALA A 97 -9.62 -4.34 17.07
C ALA A 97 -9.07 -3.20 17.93
N LYS A 98 -9.17 -1.95 17.44
CA LYS A 98 -8.79 -0.74 18.15
C LYS A 98 -9.68 -0.57 19.38
N ARG A 99 -9.21 -1.08 20.51
CA ARG A 99 -9.88 -0.88 21.79
C ARG A 99 -10.07 0.62 22.04
N PRO A 100 -11.27 1.09 22.44
CA PRO A 100 -11.40 2.40 23.05
C PRO A 100 -10.66 2.30 24.39
N SER A 101 -9.38 2.65 24.38
CA SER A 101 -8.56 2.54 25.58
C SER A 101 -9.12 3.49 26.63
N ALA A 102 -9.75 2.95 27.65
CA ALA A 102 -10.28 3.68 28.81
C ALA A 102 -9.20 4.40 29.65
N LYS A 103 -7.94 4.42 29.19
CA LYS A 103 -6.82 5.17 29.74
C LYS A 103 -5.83 5.54 28.63
N ARG A 104 -6.19 6.44 27.70
CA ARG A 104 -5.18 7.06 26.84
C ARG A 104 -4.79 8.40 27.44
N LYS A 105 -3.51 8.52 27.81
CA LYS A 105 -2.79 9.80 27.83
C LYS A 105 -3.11 10.52 26.52
N SER A 106 -3.19 11.85 26.57
CA SER A 106 -3.45 12.72 25.41
C SER A 106 -2.83 12.13 24.12
N PRO A 107 -3.62 11.93 23.04
CA PRO A 107 -3.12 11.31 21.83
C PRO A 107 -1.88 12.06 21.34
N SER A 108 -0.81 11.31 21.05
CA SER A 108 0.39 11.91 20.49
C SER A 108 0.05 12.55 19.14
N LYS A 109 0.72 13.65 18.78
CA LYS A 109 0.55 14.27 17.45
C LYS A 109 0.71 13.24 16.32
N LEU A 110 1.59 12.27 16.52
CA LEU A 110 1.84 11.19 15.57
C LEU A 110 0.62 10.26 15.42
N SER A 111 0.01 9.82 16.53
CA SER A 111 -1.20 8.99 16.50
C SER A 111 -2.36 9.70 15.79
N ILE A 112 -2.53 11.02 15.98
CA ILE A 112 -3.58 11.79 15.29
C ILE A 112 -3.38 11.75 13.77
N LEU A 113 -2.15 11.96 13.30
CA LEU A 113 -1.83 11.90 11.87
C LEU A 113 -2.01 10.50 11.28
N GLU A 114 -1.71 9.45 12.04
CA GLU A 114 -1.91 8.07 11.59
C GLU A 114 -3.39 7.73 11.43
N GLU A 115 -4.25 8.22 12.33
CA GLU A 115 -5.70 8.03 12.24
C GLU A 115 -6.29 8.81 11.05
N ASP A 116 -5.86 10.05 10.82
CA ASP A 116 -6.24 10.84 9.64
C ASP A 116 -5.84 10.13 8.33
N ALA A 117 -4.63 9.56 8.29
CA ALA A 117 -4.17 8.78 7.14
C ALA A 117 -4.98 7.49 6.93
N VAL A 118 -5.41 6.81 8.01
CA VAL A 118 -6.30 5.65 7.94
C VAL A 118 -7.66 6.03 7.34
N GLU A 119 -8.26 7.12 7.82
CA GLU A 119 -9.55 7.62 7.34
C GLU A 119 -9.49 7.96 5.85
N LYS A 120 -8.46 8.71 5.42
CA LYS A 120 -8.25 9.06 4.02
C LYS A 120 -8.04 7.84 3.14
N LEU A 121 -7.31 6.83 3.61
CA LEU A 121 -7.11 5.58 2.90
C LEU A 121 -8.43 4.81 2.74
N MET A 122 -9.27 4.75 3.77
CA MET A 122 -10.58 4.11 3.69
C MET A 122 -11.50 4.82 2.68
N ILE A 123 -11.58 6.15 2.74
CA ILE A 123 -12.36 6.95 1.76
C ILE A 123 -11.88 6.66 0.34
N ARG A 124 -10.57 6.63 0.13
CA ARG A 124 -9.99 6.33 -1.19
C ARG A 124 -10.32 4.91 -1.67
N LEU A 125 -10.26 3.92 -0.79
CA LEU A 125 -10.62 2.54 -1.11
C LEU A 125 -12.11 2.40 -1.45
N ASP A 126 -12.98 3.12 -0.75
CA ASP A 126 -14.41 3.15 -1.06
C ASP A 126 -14.65 3.80 -2.44
N LEU A 127 -13.99 4.92 -2.74
CA LEU A 127 -14.04 5.57 -4.06
C LEU A 127 -13.58 4.63 -5.18
N ILE A 128 -12.43 3.95 -5.00
CA ILE A 128 -11.92 2.95 -5.96
C ILE A 128 -12.92 1.80 -6.13
N SER A 129 -13.58 1.38 -5.05
CA SER A 129 -14.55 0.28 -5.08
C SER A 129 -15.84 0.64 -5.82
N MET A 130 -16.17 1.93 -5.87
CA MET A 130 -17.31 2.47 -6.63
C MET A 130 -17.01 2.61 -8.12
N GLU A 131 -15.73 2.58 -8.53
CA GLU A 131 -15.31 2.71 -9.92
C GLU A 131 -15.24 1.35 -10.61
N GLU A 132 -16.03 1.19 -11.67
CA GLU A 132 -16.13 -0.06 -12.42
C GLU A 132 -14.85 -0.29 -13.23
N GLY A 133 -14.05 -1.31 -12.86
CA GLY A 133 -12.83 -1.70 -13.61
C GLY A 133 -11.51 -1.67 -12.82
N TRP A 134 -11.48 -1.12 -11.60
CA TRP A 134 -10.26 -1.01 -10.79
C TRP A 134 -9.99 -2.22 -9.87
N SER A 135 -11.01 -3.04 -9.64
CA SER A 135 -11.03 -4.08 -8.60
C SER A 135 -10.31 -5.38 -8.96
N LYS A 136 -9.73 -5.51 -10.16
CA LYS A 136 -8.94 -6.69 -10.55
C LYS A 136 -7.72 -6.29 -11.37
N PRO A 137 -6.50 -6.60 -10.91
CA PRO A 137 -5.50 -7.10 -11.83
C PRO A 137 -6.12 -8.34 -12.46
N SER A 138 -6.44 -8.31 -13.76
CA SER A 138 -6.87 -9.52 -14.47
C SER A 138 -5.84 -10.60 -14.16
N HIS A 139 -6.25 -11.65 -13.43
CA HIS A 139 -5.42 -12.80 -13.13
C HIS A 139 -4.60 -13.15 -14.36
N PHE A 140 -3.27 -13.10 -14.23
CA PHE A 140 -2.31 -13.67 -15.17
C PHE A 140 -2.83 -13.67 -16.62
N ARG A 141 -2.86 -12.50 -17.27
CA ARG A 141 -2.83 -12.53 -18.73
C ARG A 141 -1.56 -13.32 -19.06
N ASN A 142 -1.71 -14.51 -19.63
CA ASN A 142 -0.60 -15.39 -19.95
C ASN A 142 0.48 -14.56 -20.66
N PHE A 143 1.53 -14.17 -19.94
CA PHE A 143 2.70 -13.49 -20.49
C PHE A 143 3.60 -14.51 -21.19
N LEU A 144 2.99 -15.37 -22.02
CA LEU A 144 3.69 -15.92 -23.18
C LEU A 144 3.73 -14.76 -24.17
N GLY A 145 4.77 -13.94 -24.01
CA GLY A 145 5.02 -12.78 -24.84
C GLY A 145 5.02 -13.18 -26.30
N ASP A 146 4.20 -12.50 -27.08
CA ASP A 146 4.48 -12.35 -28.50
C ASP A 146 5.73 -11.45 -28.56
N ASN A 147 6.87 -12.09 -28.78
CA ASN A 147 8.20 -11.46 -28.84
C ASN A 147 8.40 -10.73 -30.17
N SER A 148 7.47 -9.87 -30.54
CA SER A 148 7.54 -9.09 -31.77
C SER A 148 7.53 -7.61 -31.42
N GLU A 149 8.66 -7.10 -30.92
CA GLU A 149 9.40 -6.03 -31.61
C GLU A 149 10.68 -5.61 -30.86
N PRO A 150 11.71 -5.12 -31.59
CA PRO A 150 13.06 -4.95 -31.07
C PRO A 150 13.34 -3.52 -30.56
N TRP A 151 14.33 -3.46 -29.66
CA TRP A 151 15.05 -2.31 -29.07
C TRP A 151 14.28 -1.36 -28.12
#